data_AF-A0A2T6E569-F1
#
_entry.id   AF-A0A2T6E569-F1
#
_cell.length_a   1.000
_cell.length_b   1.000
_cell.length_c   1.000
_cell.angle_alpha   90.00
_cell.angle_beta   90.00
_cell.angle_gamma   90.00
#
_symmetry.space_group_name_H-M   'P 1'
#
loop_
_entity.id
_entity.type
_entity.pdbx_description
1 polymer ?
#
loop_
_entity_poly.entity_id
_entity_poly.type
_entity_poly.pdbx_seq_one_letter_code
_entity_poly.pdbx_strand_id
1 'polypeptide(L)'
;MGALFFVSICAFYYYDFAEINVPVFIMAFFFAIVCGFCVALSIYPFQSLSSVISNARVIGDEPWQVSAVDGALMFRKGTAVSSIRGDDITAIKAKFKGDEPVWFDVFYNNQRTRVQFESDLATLYQHTKNISNAAVEIIK
;
A
#
# COMPACT_ATOMS: atom_id res chain seq x y z
N MET A 1 -28.82 -12.25 -11.97
CA MET A 1 -28.78 -11.64 -10.62
C MET A 1 -29.55 -10.31 -10.47
N GLY A 2 -30.19 -9.76 -11.51
CA GLY A 2 -30.92 -8.47 -11.41
C GLY A 2 -32.37 -8.52 -10.90
N ALA A 3 -33.09 -9.64 -11.09
CA ALA A 3 -34.51 -9.73 -10.72
C ALA A 3 -34.76 -9.78 -9.19
N LEU A 4 -33.82 -10.35 -8.42
CA LEU A 4 -33.96 -10.48 -6.96
C LEU A 4 -33.77 -9.14 -6.21
N PHE A 5 -33.01 -8.21 -6.78
CA PHE A 5 -32.82 -6.86 -6.23
C PHE A 5 -34.08 -5.99 -6.38
N PHE A 6 -34.75 -6.07 -7.53
CA PHE A 6 -35.92 -5.24 -7.82
C PHE A 6 -37.14 -5.61 -6.95
N VAL A 7 -37.36 -6.90 -6.72
CA VAL A 7 -38.47 -7.38 -5.86
C VAL A 7 -38.21 -7.04 -4.38
N SER A 8 -36.96 -7.08 -3.91
CA SER A 8 -36.62 -6.76 -2.52
C SER A 8 -36.79 -5.28 -2.19
N ILE A 9 -36.43 -4.37 -3.10
CA ILE A 9 -36.59 -2.92 -2.88
C ILE A 9 -38.07 -2.55 -2.86
N CYS A 10 -38.88 -3.05 -3.81
CA CYS A 10 -40.32 -2.78 -3.83
C CYS A 10 -41.05 -3.35 -2.59
N ALA A 11 -40.63 -4.52 -2.09
CA ALA A 11 -41.22 -5.11 -0.88
C ALA A 11 -40.88 -4.33 0.39
N PHE A 12 -39.64 -3.82 0.52
CA PHE A 12 -39.23 -2.99 1.65
C PHE A 12 -40.00 -1.65 1.69
N TYR A 13 -40.20 -1.03 0.53
CA TYR A 13 -40.96 0.23 0.42
C TYR A 13 -42.45 0.07 0.76
N TYR A 14 -43.04 -1.11 0.54
CA TYR A 14 -44.46 -1.35 0.84
C TYR A 14 -44.69 -1.71 2.32
N TYR A 15 -43.72 -2.36 2.97
CA TYR A 15 -43.88 -2.85 4.35
C TYR A 15 -43.61 -1.79 5.42
N ASP A 16 -42.66 -0.86 5.19
CA ASP A 16 -42.33 0.20 6.17
C ASP A 16 -43.16 1.49 6.02
N PHE A 17 -43.67 1.79 4.83
CA PHE A 17 -44.37 3.06 4.56
C PHE A 17 -45.90 2.97 4.57
N ALA A 18 -46.49 1.80 4.81
CA ALA A 18 -47.94 1.71 5.02
C ALA A 18 -48.38 2.47 6.30
N GLU A 19 -47.47 2.67 7.27
CA GLU A 19 -47.74 3.41 8.51
C GLU A 19 -47.38 4.90 8.45
N ILE A 20 -46.58 5.32 7.47
CA ILE A 20 -46.13 6.71 7.33
C ILE A 20 -46.88 7.33 6.15
N ASN A 21 -47.69 8.34 6.42
CA ASN A 21 -48.52 9.06 5.46
C ASN A 21 -47.65 9.94 4.51
N VAL A 22 -46.73 9.32 3.77
CA VAL A 22 -45.77 9.98 2.90
C VAL A 22 -46.46 10.37 1.60
N PRO A 23 -46.36 11.64 1.17
CA PRO A 23 -46.88 12.08 -0.11
C PRO A 23 -46.33 11.22 -1.25
N VAL A 24 -47.23 10.71 -2.10
CA VAL A 24 -46.91 9.84 -3.26
C VAL A 24 -45.80 10.41 -4.15
N PHE A 25 -45.67 11.74 -4.23
CA PHE A 25 -44.61 12.42 -4.96
C PHE A 25 -43.20 12.12 -4.43
N ILE A 26 -43.03 12.04 -3.10
CA ILE A 26 -41.74 11.73 -2.47
C ILE A 26 -41.36 10.27 -2.77
N MET A 27 -42.33 9.36 -2.72
CA MET A 27 -42.14 7.94 -3.06
C MET A 27 -41.71 7.76 -4.52
N ALA A 28 -42.36 8.48 -5.44
CA ALA A 28 -42.01 8.46 -6.86
C ALA A 28 -40.59 9.02 -7.11
N PHE A 29 -40.19 10.05 -6.37
CA PHE A 29 -38.85 10.65 -6.50
C PHE A 29 -37.74 9.69 -6.07
N PHE A 30 -37.89 9.00 -4.93
CA PHE A 30 -36.93 8.00 -4.49
C PHE A 30 -36.85 6.81 -5.45
N PHE A 31 -38.01 6.35 -5.97
CA PHE A 31 -38.04 5.28 -6.95
C PHE A 31 -37.29 5.67 -8.25
N ALA A 32 -37.45 6.91 -8.72
CA ALA A 32 -36.74 7.41 -9.89
C ALA A 32 -35.22 7.47 -9.69
N ILE A 33 -34.75 7.89 -8.50
CA ILE A 33 -33.31 7.91 -8.17
C ILE A 33 -32.73 6.49 -8.18
N VAL A 34 -33.41 5.54 -7.53
CA VAL A 34 -32.94 4.14 -7.46
C VAL A 34 -32.92 3.53 -8.86
N CYS A 35 -33.98 3.72 -9.65
CA CYS A 35 -34.02 3.22 -11.03
C CYS A 35 -32.93 3.85 -11.89
N GLY A 36 -32.70 5.16 -11.78
CA GLY A 36 -31.63 5.86 -12.50
C GLY A 36 -30.24 5.32 -12.15
N PHE A 37 -30.00 5.06 -10.86
CA PHE A 37 -28.74 4.47 -10.41
C PHE A 37 -28.55 3.03 -10.91
N CYS A 38 -29.61 2.22 -10.92
CA CYS A 38 -29.56 0.86 -11.46
C CYS A 38 -29.32 0.83 -12.98
N VAL A 39 -29.91 1.76 -13.74
CA VAL A 39 -29.66 1.91 -15.18
C VAL A 39 -28.25 2.41 -15.45
N ALA A 40 -27.72 3.34 -14.64
CA ALA A 40 -26.34 3.78 -14.75
C ALA A 40 -25.34 2.63 -14.52
N LEU A 41 -25.60 1.76 -13.54
CA LEU A 41 -24.77 0.57 -13.27
C LEU A 41 -24.86 -0.51 -14.34
N SER A 42 -25.96 -0.60 -15.10
CA SER A 42 -26.09 -1.58 -16.19
C SER A 42 -25.47 -1.10 -17.50
N ILE A 43 -25.48 0.21 -17.76
CA ILE A 43 -24.86 0.82 -18.95
C ILE A 43 -23.35 0.99 -18.75
N TYR A 44 -22.93 1.41 -17.55
CA TYR A 44 -21.54 1.50 -17.16
C TYR A 44 -21.25 0.38 -16.15
N PRO A 45 -20.86 -0.83 -16.61
CA PRO A 45 -20.37 -1.83 -15.67
C PRO A 45 -19.21 -1.17 -14.94
N PHE A 46 -19.39 -0.94 -13.64
CA PHE A 46 -18.37 -0.42 -12.75
C PHE A 46 -17.18 -1.37 -12.91
N GLN A 47 -16.21 -1.01 -13.76
CA GLN A 47 -14.95 -1.71 -13.83
C GLN A 47 -14.38 -1.52 -12.45
N SER A 48 -14.48 -2.57 -11.64
CA SER A 48 -13.97 -2.59 -10.29
C SER A 48 -12.57 -1.99 -10.33
N LEU A 49 -12.35 -0.88 -9.60
CA LEU A 49 -10.99 -0.36 -9.39
C LEU A 49 -10.04 -1.45 -8.86
N SER A 50 -10.59 -2.55 -8.34
CA SER A 50 -9.93 -3.78 -7.94
C SER A 50 -9.19 -4.53 -9.07
N SER A 51 -9.45 -4.29 -10.36
CA SER A 51 -8.73 -4.98 -11.46
C SER A 51 -7.66 -4.12 -12.15
N VAL A 52 -7.67 -2.79 -11.97
CA VAL A 52 -6.68 -1.87 -12.55
C VAL A 52 -5.44 -1.72 -11.65
N ILE A 53 -5.48 -2.25 -10.42
CA ILE A 53 -4.27 -2.45 -9.59
C ILE A 53 -3.82 -3.92 -9.68
N SER A 54 -3.66 -4.42 -10.90
CA SER A 54 -2.82 -5.60 -11.13
C SER A 54 -1.88 -5.29 -12.28
N ASN A 55 -0.60 -5.12 -11.95
CA ASN A 55 0.51 -5.01 -12.88
C ASN A 55 0.67 -3.72 -13.68
N ALA A 56 0.45 -2.55 -13.07
CA ALA A 56 1.34 -1.43 -13.36
C ALA A 56 2.73 -1.71 -12.74
N ARG A 57 3.39 -2.78 -13.20
CA ARG A 57 4.85 -2.86 -13.08
C ARG A 57 5.34 -1.70 -13.92
N VAL A 58 6.00 -0.73 -13.29
CA VAL A 58 6.75 0.29 -14.01
C VAL A 58 7.83 -0.47 -14.79
N ILE A 59 7.52 -0.84 -16.02
CA ILE A 59 8.46 -1.43 -16.98
C ILE A 59 9.26 -0.22 -17.48
N GLY A 60 10.39 0.07 -16.84
CA GLY A 60 11.25 1.17 -17.28
C GLY A 60 12.33 1.61 -16.30
N ASP A 61 12.20 1.30 -15.01
CA ASP A 61 13.19 1.70 -14.02
C ASP A 61 13.96 0.48 -13.52
N GLU A 62 15.27 0.47 -13.73
CA GLU A 62 16.16 -0.47 -13.04
C GLU A 62 15.87 -0.41 -11.53
N PRO A 63 15.69 -1.56 -10.85
CA PRO A 63 15.49 -1.55 -9.41
C PRO A 63 16.71 -0.95 -8.73
N TRP A 64 16.49 -0.25 -7.61
CA TRP A 64 17.59 0.16 -6.75
C TRP A 64 18.33 -1.09 -6.29
N GLN A 65 19.63 -1.15 -6.51
CA GLN A 65 20.51 -2.17 -5.97
C GLN A 65 21.05 -1.68 -4.63
N VAL A 66 20.92 -2.51 -3.60
CA VAL A 66 21.43 -2.22 -2.26
C VAL A 66 22.66 -3.06 -2.01
N SER A 67 23.72 -2.46 -1.50
CA SER A 67 24.95 -3.16 -1.13
C SER A 67 25.55 -2.55 0.13
N ALA A 68 26.14 -3.38 0.97
CA ALA A 68 26.91 -2.92 2.12
C ALA A 68 28.40 -3.00 1.77
N VAL A 69 29.07 -1.85 1.78
CA VAL A 69 30.51 -1.71 1.52
C VAL A 69 31.21 -1.24 2.79
N ASP A 70 32.55 -1.26 2.82
CA ASP A 70 33.32 -0.85 3.99
C ASP A 70 32.93 0.56 4.46
N GLY A 71 32.22 0.62 5.59
CA GLY A 71 31.80 1.86 6.24
C GLY A 71 30.50 2.49 5.73
N ALA A 72 29.79 1.93 4.74
CA ALA A 72 28.55 2.54 4.23
C ALA A 72 27.54 1.54 3.64
N LEU A 73 26.26 1.88 3.74
CA LEU A 73 25.17 1.25 3.00
C LEU A 73 24.93 2.04 1.70
N MET A 74 25.13 1.41 0.55
CA MET A 74 25.02 2.01 -0.77
C MET A 74 23.77 1.60 -1.51
N PHE A 75 23.16 2.57 -2.20
CA PHE A 75 21.98 2.43 -3.04
C PHE A 75 22.33 2.92 -4.44
N ARG A 76 22.18 2.06 -5.44
CA ARG A 76 22.52 2.38 -6.84
C ARG A 76 21.33 2.17 -7.77
N LYS A 77 21.12 3.07 -8.71
CA LYS A 77 20.16 2.93 -9.82
C LYS A 77 20.77 3.50 -11.09
N GLY A 78 21.22 2.64 -12.01
CA GLY A 78 22.02 3.05 -13.17
C GLY A 78 23.30 3.81 -12.76
N THR A 79 23.35 5.11 -13.09
CA THR A 79 24.42 6.05 -12.73
C THR A 79 24.17 6.80 -11.42
N ALA A 80 22.94 6.77 -10.89
CA ALA A 80 22.61 7.41 -9.62
C ALA A 80 23.12 6.56 -8.45
N VAL A 81 23.79 7.22 -7.51
CA VAL A 81 24.38 6.59 -6.33
C VAL A 81 24.00 7.42 -5.10
N SER A 82 23.51 6.75 -4.06
CA SER A 82 23.29 7.30 -2.74
C SER A 82 23.96 6.41 -1.70
N SER A 83 24.43 6.98 -0.60
CA SER A 83 25.10 6.24 0.46
C SER A 83 24.72 6.78 1.83
N ILE A 84 24.54 5.86 2.78
CA ILE A 84 24.40 6.17 4.21
C ILE A 84 25.67 5.67 4.88
N ARG A 85 26.49 6.59 5.42
CA ARG A 85 27.70 6.20 6.13
C ARG A 85 27.37 5.67 7.52
N GLY A 86 28.23 4.80 8.06
CA GLY A 86 27.99 4.15 9.35
C GLY A 86 27.89 5.11 10.53
N ASP A 87 28.65 6.20 10.50
CA ASP A 87 28.66 7.28 11.50
C ASP A 87 27.37 8.11 11.49
N ASP A 88 26.68 8.19 10.34
CA ASP A 88 25.39 8.84 10.22
C ASP A 88 24.23 7.98 10.74
N ILE A 89 24.43 6.66 10.93
CA ILE A 89 23.38 5.73 11.36
C ILE A 89 23.09 5.92 12.84
N THR A 90 21.88 6.36 13.14
CA THR A 90 21.41 6.57 14.52
C THR A 90 20.66 5.36 15.08
N ALA A 91 19.97 4.61 14.23
CA ALA A 91 19.29 3.38 14.63
C ALA A 91 19.02 2.47 13.43
N ILE A 92 18.93 1.17 13.69
CA ILE A 92 18.47 0.16 12.73
C ILE A 92 17.33 -0.62 13.38
N LYS A 93 16.18 -0.72 12.69
CA LYS A 93 15.02 -1.51 13.16
C LYS A 93 14.64 -2.52 12.09
N ALA A 94 14.38 -3.77 12.46
CA ALA A 94 13.99 -4.81 11.51
C ALA A 94 12.68 -5.50 11.94
N LYS A 95 11.90 -5.93 10.95
CA LYS A 95 10.77 -6.85 11.15
C LYS A 95 11.19 -8.23 10.70
N PHE A 96 10.90 -9.23 11.52
CA PHE A 96 11.24 -10.63 11.26
C PHE A 96 9.99 -11.47 11.01
N LYS A 97 10.17 -12.57 10.27
CA LYS A 97 9.22 -13.67 10.15
C LYS A 97 9.98 -14.96 10.41
N GLY A 98 9.88 -15.48 11.63
CA GLY A 98 10.83 -16.47 12.12
C GLY A 98 12.21 -15.81 12.29
N ASP A 99 13.25 -16.43 11.73
CA ASP A 99 14.63 -15.94 11.82
C ASP A 99 15.05 -15.04 10.65
N GLU A 100 14.20 -14.90 9.64
CA GLU A 100 14.50 -14.09 8.46
C GLU A 100 13.91 -12.68 8.58
N PRO A 101 14.70 -11.62 8.31
CA PRO A 101 14.16 -10.28 8.20
C PRO A 101 13.26 -10.18 6.97
N VAL A 102 12.09 -9.55 7.13
CA VAL A 102 11.15 -9.21 6.06
C VAL A 102 11.48 -7.84 5.46
N TRP A 103 11.92 -6.92 6.32
CA TRP A 103 12.45 -5.60 5.97
C TRP A 103 13.26 -5.04 7.14
N PHE A 104 14.13 -4.07 6.86
CA PHE A 104 14.76 -3.26 7.89
C PHE A 104 14.76 -1.77 7.51
N ASP A 105 14.63 -0.93 8.52
CA ASP A 105 14.69 0.53 8.46
C ASP A 105 16.04 1.00 9.01
N VAL A 106 16.71 1.88 8.26
CA VAL A 106 17.91 2.60 8.68
C VAL A 106 17.53 4.05 8.94
N PHE A 107 17.80 4.54 10.14
CA PHE A 107 17.56 5.92 10.55
C PHE A 107 18.89 6.68 10.57
N TYR A 108 18.93 7.83 9.92
CA TYR A 108 20.15 8.65 9.76
C TYR A 108 19.74 10.10 9.48
N ASN A 109 20.44 11.09 10.03
CA ASN A 109 20.22 12.52 9.71
C ASN A 109 18.73 12.96 9.68
N ASN A 110 17.91 12.51 10.65
CA ASN A 110 16.44 12.71 10.72
C ASN A 110 15.62 12.12 9.55
N GLN A 111 16.22 11.25 8.75
CA GLN A 111 15.61 10.50 7.66
C GLN A 111 15.46 9.02 8.02
N ARG A 112 14.63 8.32 7.25
CA ARG A 112 14.43 6.87 7.33
C ARG A 112 14.42 6.26 5.94
N THR A 113 15.29 5.29 5.71
CA THR A 113 15.27 4.46 4.49
C THR A 113 14.93 3.02 4.84
N ARG A 114 13.94 2.46 4.14
CA ARG A 114 13.53 1.08 4.29
C ARG A 114 14.15 0.23 3.19
N VAL A 115 14.80 -0.86 3.58
CA VAL A 115 15.26 -1.92 2.68
C VAL A 115 14.29 -3.09 2.80
N GLN A 116 13.71 -3.49 1.67
CA GLN A 116 12.73 -4.56 1.57
C GLN A 116 12.84 -5.22 0.20
N PHE A 117 12.45 -6.49 0.11
CA PHE A 117 12.40 -7.26 -1.15
C PHE A 117 13.77 -7.59 -1.79
N GLU A 118 14.88 -7.34 -1.08
CA GLU A 118 16.20 -7.82 -1.48
C GLU A 118 16.32 -9.33 -1.21
N SER A 119 16.92 -10.07 -2.15
CA SER A 119 17.11 -11.53 -2.01
C SER A 119 18.09 -11.90 -0.90
N ASP A 120 19.00 -10.99 -0.55
CA ASP A 120 20.07 -11.14 0.43
C ASP A 120 19.85 -10.24 1.66
N LEU A 121 18.59 -9.91 1.96
CA LEU A 121 18.20 -8.98 3.01
C LEU A 121 18.81 -9.30 4.39
N ALA A 122 18.97 -10.58 4.72
CA ALA A 122 19.62 -11.03 5.97
C ALA A 122 21.10 -10.62 6.03
N THR A 123 21.83 -10.83 4.94
CA THR A 123 23.23 -10.44 4.81
C THR A 123 23.37 -8.93 4.87
N LEU A 124 22.55 -8.19 4.10
CA LEU A 124 22.53 -6.73 4.10
C LEU A 124 22.24 -6.17 5.49
N TYR A 125 21.26 -6.73 6.19
CA TYR A 125 20.94 -6.32 7.56
C TYR A 125 22.13 -6.51 8.50
N GLN A 126 22.78 -7.68 8.46
CA GLN A 126 23.91 -7.96 9.34
C GLN A 126 25.13 -7.08 9.02
N HIS A 127 25.42 -6.83 7.74
CA HIS A 127 26.50 -5.94 7.34
C HIS A 127 26.22 -4.49 7.76
N THR A 128 24.98 -4.03 7.60
CA THR A 128 24.58 -2.68 8.04
C THR A 128 24.76 -2.49 9.55
N LYS A 129 24.45 -3.51 10.35
CA LYS A 129 24.73 -3.50 11.80
C LYS A 129 26.23 -3.41 12.10
N ASN A 130 27.06 -4.17 11.39
CA ASN A 130 28.50 -4.15 11.59
C ASN A 130 29.09 -2.77 11.26
N ILE A 131 28.62 -2.16 10.17
CA ILE A 131 29.01 -0.80 9.75
C ILE A 131 28.65 0.23 10.85
N SER A 132 27.43 0.18 11.37
CA SER A 132 26.98 1.10 12.42
C SER A 132 27.76 0.90 13.72
N ASN A 133 28.03 -0.35 14.12
CA ASN A 133 28.78 -0.65 15.35
C ASN A 133 30.24 -0.19 15.25
N ALA A 134 30.91 -0.45 14.12
CA ALA A 134 32.30 -0.04 13.90
C ALA A 134 32.46 1.49 13.97
N ALA A 135 31.48 2.24 13.49
CA ALA A 135 31.50 3.70 13.59
C ALA A 135 31.40 4.21 15.04
N VAL A 136 30.65 3.53 15.91
CA VAL A 136 30.52 3.87 17.34
C VAL A 136 31.82 3.63 18.10
N GLU A 137 32.62 2.63 17.72
CA GLU A 137 33.89 2.31 18.40
C GLU A 137 34.98 3.35 18.13
N ILE A 138 34.98 4.02 16.97
CA ILE A 138 35.99 5.03 16.59
C ILE A 138 35.85 6.34 17.39
N ILE A 139 34.69 6.58 18.02
CA ILE A 139 34.37 7.85 18.71
C ILE A 139 34.74 7.81 20.22
N LYS A 140 35.18 6.66 20.75
CA LYS A 140 35.58 6.50 22.17
C LYS A 140 37.09 6.64 22.36
#